data_AF-A0A482X3H2-F1
#
_entry.id   AF-A0A482X3H2-F1
#
_cell.length_a   1.000
_cell.length_b   1.000
_cell.length_c   1.000
_cell.angle_alpha   90.00
_cell.angle_beta   90.00
_cell.angle_gamma   90.00
#
_symmetry.space_group_name_H-M   'P 1'
#
loop_
_entity.id
_entity.type
_entity.pdbx_description
1 polymer ?
#
loop_
_entity_poly.entity_id
_entity_poly.type
_entity_poly.pdbx_seq_one_letter_code
_entity_poly.pdbx_strand_id
1 'polypeptide(L)'
;MQYKDVELQLQLSLAIIFALVAVSEGLDNGLALKPPMGWMSWQRYRCNIDCETYPDECISENLFRRAADLIVSEGFKKVGYEYVIVDDCWLAKERDQNGDLQPDPKRFPSGIKSLADYIHSKGLKFGLYEDYGTKTCEGYPGVIGHMKQDAAKFAEWEVDYVKLDGCNADPKTYDSAFFFVPLSNNWF
;
A
#
# COMPACT_ATOMS: atom_id res chain seq x y z
N MET A 1 -9.68 58.11 -19.37
CA MET A 1 -8.97 57.04 -20.13
C MET A 1 -8.08 56.21 -19.22
N GLN A 2 -7.22 56.82 -18.41
CA GLN A 2 -6.28 56.15 -17.51
C GLN A 2 -6.86 55.11 -16.52
N TYR A 3 -8.13 55.22 -16.13
CA TYR A 3 -8.75 54.29 -15.17
C TYR A 3 -9.10 52.92 -15.77
N LYS A 4 -9.46 52.87 -17.07
CA LYS A 4 -9.84 51.63 -17.76
C LYS A 4 -8.62 50.73 -18.06
N ASP A 5 -7.47 51.35 -18.29
CA ASP A 5 -6.22 50.63 -18.60
C ASP A 5 -5.66 49.93 -17.36
N VAL A 6 -5.79 50.55 -16.18
CA VAL A 6 -5.40 49.94 -14.90
C VAL A 6 -6.31 48.77 -14.53
N GLU A 7 -7.61 48.89 -14.77
CA GLU A 7 -8.59 47.83 -14.53
C GLU A 7 -8.35 46.61 -15.44
N LEU A 8 -8.05 46.85 -16.73
CA LEU A 8 -7.71 45.80 -17.69
C LEU A 8 -6.38 45.11 -17.33
N GLN A 9 -5.36 45.85 -16.90
CA GLN A 9 -4.11 45.27 -16.41
C GLN A 9 -4.32 44.42 -15.16
N LEU A 10 -5.16 44.87 -14.23
CA LEU A 10 -5.45 44.12 -13.01
C LEU A 10 -6.20 42.82 -13.33
N GLN A 11 -7.17 42.87 -14.24
CA GLN A 11 -7.91 41.69 -14.71
C GLN A 11 -7.02 40.67 -15.43
N LEU A 12 -6.14 41.14 -16.32
CA LEU A 12 -5.15 40.28 -17.00
C LEU A 12 -4.17 39.66 -16.00
N SER A 13 -3.71 40.42 -15.01
CA SER A 13 -2.80 39.92 -13.97
C SER A 13 -3.46 38.86 -13.10
N LEU A 14 -4.71 39.06 -12.70
CA LEU A 14 -5.50 38.08 -11.94
C LEU A 14 -5.75 36.79 -12.75
N ALA A 15 -6.05 36.91 -14.04
CA ALA A 15 -6.25 35.76 -14.92
C ALA A 15 -4.96 34.93 -15.10
N ILE A 16 -3.80 35.60 -15.21
CA ILE A 16 -2.48 34.94 -15.27
C ILE A 16 -2.16 34.24 -13.95
N ILE A 17 -2.45 34.86 -12.81
CA ILE A 17 -2.27 34.22 -11.49
C ILE A 17 -3.15 32.98 -11.37
N PHE A 18 -4.42 33.04 -11.77
CA PHE A 18 -5.32 31.88 -11.74
C PHE A 18 -4.87 30.76 -12.68
N ALA A 19 -4.28 31.09 -13.84
CA ALA A 19 -3.74 30.11 -14.78
C ALA A 19 -2.40 29.49 -14.32
N LEU A 20 -1.67 30.16 -13.41
CA LEU A 20 -0.42 29.67 -12.83
C LEU A 20 -0.62 28.83 -11.56
N VAL A 21 -1.83 28.82 -10.98
CA VAL A 21 -2.20 27.84 -9.96
C VAL A 21 -2.49 26.52 -10.66
N ALA A 22 -1.44 25.74 -10.93
CA ALA A 22 -1.61 24.35 -11.30
C ALA A 22 -2.33 23.66 -10.12
N VAL A 23 -3.60 23.32 -10.34
CA VAL A 23 -4.35 22.48 -9.41
C VAL A 23 -3.71 21.09 -9.51
N SER A 24 -2.92 20.72 -8.51
CA SER A 24 -2.50 19.34 -8.34
C SER A 24 -3.73 18.55 -7.91
N GLU A 25 -4.33 17.78 -8.82
CA GLU A 25 -5.33 16.79 -8.45
C GLU A 25 -4.64 15.64 -7.74
N GLY A 26 -4.73 15.62 -6.41
CA GLY A 26 -4.35 14.48 -5.59
C GLY A 26 -5.52 13.51 -5.43
N LEU A 27 -5.22 12.25 -5.12
CA LEU A 27 -6.24 11.31 -4.65
C LEU A 27 -6.83 11.82 -3.33
N ASP A 28 -8.11 12.21 -3.35
CA ASP A 28 -8.86 12.62 -2.16
C ASP A 28 -9.81 11.50 -1.73
N ASN A 29 -9.25 10.46 -1.09
CA ASN A 29 -9.99 9.32 -0.55
C ASN A 29 -10.28 9.47 0.96
N GLY A 30 -10.05 10.64 1.55
CA GLY A 30 -10.25 10.88 2.98
C GLY A 30 -9.24 10.19 3.92
N LEU A 31 -8.24 9.48 3.39
CA LEU A 31 -7.17 8.85 4.18
C LEU A 31 -5.89 9.72 4.22
N ALA A 32 -4.95 9.31 5.07
CA ALA A 32 -3.62 9.93 5.20
C ALA A 32 -3.61 11.46 5.43
N LEU A 33 -4.70 12.01 6.01
CA LEU A 33 -4.79 13.42 6.44
C LEU A 33 -3.72 13.78 7.49
N LYS A 34 -3.15 12.75 8.15
CA LYS A 34 -1.94 12.82 8.95
C LYS A 34 -0.99 11.71 8.45
N PRO A 35 0.34 11.87 8.65
CA PRO A 35 1.29 10.80 8.31
C PRO A 35 0.88 9.48 8.98
N PRO A 36 0.77 8.37 8.22
CA PRO A 36 0.40 7.08 8.79
C PRO A 36 1.48 6.59 9.76
N MET A 37 1.06 6.02 10.88
CA MET A 37 1.95 5.51 11.92
C MET A 37 1.72 4.01 12.10
N GLY A 38 2.79 3.22 12.08
CA GLY A 38 2.68 1.77 12.19
C GLY A 38 4.02 1.07 12.19
N TRP A 39 3.97 -0.23 11.94
CA TRP A 39 5.11 -1.13 11.88
C TRP A 39 5.11 -1.87 10.55
N MET A 40 6.30 -2.11 10.00
CA MET A 40 6.51 -2.80 8.73
C MET A 40 7.71 -3.75 8.85
N SER A 41 7.61 -4.95 8.28
CA SER A 41 8.61 -6.00 8.47
C SER A 41 9.98 -5.69 7.84
N TRP A 42 10.03 -4.94 6.73
CA TRP A 42 11.18 -4.92 5.82
C TRP A 42 12.54 -4.63 6.48
N GLN A 43 12.66 -3.51 7.19
CA GLN A 43 13.98 -3.02 7.62
C GLN A 43 14.67 -3.98 8.62
N ARG A 44 13.89 -4.69 9.44
CA ARG A 44 14.42 -5.62 10.46
C ARG A 44 14.43 -7.08 10.00
N TYR A 45 13.39 -7.52 9.28
CA TYR A 45 13.20 -8.93 8.96
C TYR A 45 13.54 -9.29 7.51
N ARG A 46 13.59 -8.30 6.61
CA ARG A 46 13.95 -8.46 5.19
C ARG A 46 13.12 -9.59 4.56
N CYS A 47 13.73 -10.35 3.65
CA CYS A 47 13.17 -11.54 3.02
C CYS A 47 13.57 -12.83 3.76
N ASN A 48 13.57 -12.85 5.11
CA ASN A 48 13.86 -14.09 5.83
C ASN A 48 12.70 -15.10 5.68
N ILE A 49 12.87 -16.14 4.88
CA ILE A 49 11.86 -17.18 4.66
C ILE A 49 12.20 -18.52 5.32
N ASP A 50 13.34 -18.60 6.01
CA ASP A 50 13.78 -19.82 6.70
C ASP A 50 13.11 -19.92 8.09
N CYS A 51 11.89 -20.46 8.08
CA CYS A 51 11.12 -20.70 9.30
C CYS A 51 11.56 -21.93 10.09
N GLU A 52 12.43 -22.78 9.55
CA GLU A 52 12.96 -23.93 10.28
C GLU A 52 14.06 -23.47 11.23
N THR A 53 14.99 -22.66 10.74
CA THR A 53 16.08 -22.09 11.54
C THR A 53 15.61 -20.89 12.37
N TYR A 54 14.74 -20.04 11.82
CA TYR A 54 14.29 -18.79 12.44
C TYR A 54 12.76 -18.70 12.53
N PRO A 55 12.10 -19.60 13.28
CA PRO A 55 10.63 -19.67 13.35
C PRO A 55 9.98 -18.38 13.88
N ASP A 56 10.72 -17.58 14.64
CA ASP A 56 10.25 -16.33 15.23
C ASP A 56 10.59 -15.08 14.42
N GLU A 57 11.44 -15.19 13.40
CA GLU A 57 11.88 -14.05 12.58
C GLU A 57 11.56 -14.21 11.10
N CYS A 58 11.18 -15.40 10.64
CA CYS A 58 10.79 -15.59 9.26
C CYS A 58 9.47 -14.85 8.94
N ILE A 59 9.33 -14.40 7.70
CA ILE A 59 8.13 -13.76 7.16
C ILE A 59 7.01 -14.81 7.12
N SER A 60 6.19 -14.82 8.17
CA SER A 60 5.10 -15.78 8.40
C SER A 60 3.95 -15.14 9.14
N GLU A 61 2.75 -15.71 9.07
CA GLU A 61 1.57 -15.16 9.78
C GLU A 61 1.79 -15.01 11.28
N ASN A 62 2.61 -15.89 11.89
CA ASN A 62 2.94 -15.84 13.31
C ASN A 62 3.74 -14.59 13.69
N LEU A 63 4.67 -14.15 12.83
CA LEU A 63 5.43 -12.93 13.05
C LEU A 63 4.48 -11.71 13.13
N PHE A 64 3.54 -11.62 12.21
CA PHE A 64 2.60 -10.49 12.12
C PHE A 64 1.54 -10.51 13.22
N ARG A 65 1.02 -11.69 13.60
CA ARG A 65 0.13 -11.83 14.76
C ARG A 65 0.82 -11.36 16.05
N ARG A 66 2.08 -11.74 16.25
CA ARG A 66 2.87 -11.33 17.41
C ARG A 66 3.19 -9.83 17.40
N ALA A 67 3.53 -9.27 16.25
CA ALA A 67 3.73 -7.83 16.11
C ALA A 67 2.45 -7.05 16.48
N ALA A 68 1.29 -7.49 16.00
CA ALA A 68 0.00 -6.91 16.35
C ALA A 68 -0.29 -6.98 17.85
N ASP A 69 -0.02 -8.12 18.49
CA ASP A 69 -0.16 -8.27 19.94
C ASP A 69 0.73 -7.28 20.71
N LEU A 70 2.01 -7.17 20.34
CA LEU A 70 2.97 -6.29 21.02
C LEU A 70 2.66 -4.81 20.81
N ILE A 71 2.19 -4.41 19.62
CA ILE A 71 1.76 -3.02 19.36
C ILE A 71 0.64 -2.61 20.32
N VAL A 72 -0.26 -3.54 20.66
CA VAL A 72 -1.34 -3.28 21.63
C VAL A 72 -0.86 -3.39 23.07
N SER A 73 -0.18 -4.49 23.44
CA SER A 73 0.20 -4.77 24.83
C SER A 73 1.21 -3.75 25.37
N GLU A 74 2.16 -3.34 24.54
CA GLU A 74 3.22 -2.40 24.91
C GLU A 74 2.80 -0.92 24.73
N GLY A 75 1.55 -0.68 24.34
CA GLY A 75 0.97 0.67 24.30
C GLY A 75 1.32 1.51 23.06
N PHE A 76 1.99 0.96 22.05
CA PHE A 76 2.26 1.67 20.79
C PHE A 76 0.97 2.15 20.12
N LYS A 77 -0.08 1.34 20.14
CA LYS A 77 -1.41 1.73 19.65
C LYS A 77 -1.94 3.00 20.33
N LYS A 78 -1.72 3.14 21.65
CA LYS A 78 -2.20 4.30 22.43
C LYS A 78 -1.53 5.61 22.02
N VAL A 79 -0.35 5.53 21.40
CA VAL A 79 0.41 6.69 20.91
C VAL A 79 0.37 6.83 19.38
N GLY A 80 -0.55 6.09 18.72
CA GLY A 80 -0.89 6.30 17.31
C GLY A 80 -0.39 5.26 16.32
N TYR A 81 0.40 4.26 16.74
CA TYR A 81 0.82 3.18 15.82
C TYR A 81 -0.34 2.24 15.55
N GLU A 82 -0.96 2.37 14.39
CA GLU A 82 -2.20 1.67 14.04
C GLU A 82 -2.05 0.68 12.88
N TYR A 83 -1.01 0.80 12.04
CA TYR A 83 -0.80 -0.12 10.91
C TYR A 83 0.18 -1.25 11.22
N VAL A 84 -0.12 -2.47 10.75
CA VAL A 84 0.79 -3.62 10.69
C VAL A 84 0.93 -4.03 9.23
N ILE A 85 2.12 -3.81 8.65
CA ILE A 85 2.36 -3.92 7.21
C ILE A 85 3.29 -5.10 6.92
N VAL A 86 2.79 -6.03 6.10
CA VAL A 86 3.57 -7.12 5.50
C VAL A 86 4.31 -6.55 4.29
N ASP A 87 5.64 -6.58 4.33
CA ASP A 87 6.47 -6.22 3.16
C ASP A 87 6.67 -7.41 2.20
N ASP A 88 7.62 -7.33 1.26
CA ASP A 88 7.90 -8.37 0.25
C ASP A 88 8.13 -9.77 0.88
N CYS A 89 8.09 -10.79 0.02
CA CYS A 89 8.31 -12.21 0.34
C CYS A 89 7.17 -12.92 1.05
N TRP A 90 5.98 -12.35 1.13
CA TRP A 90 4.78 -13.04 1.65
C TRP A 90 4.17 -14.04 0.66
N LEU A 91 4.39 -13.80 -0.63
CA LEU A 91 3.81 -14.54 -1.76
C LEU A 91 4.33 -15.98 -1.88
N ALA A 92 3.50 -16.85 -2.46
CA ALA A 92 3.96 -18.03 -3.16
C ALA A 92 4.77 -17.61 -4.42
N LYS A 93 5.60 -18.52 -4.95
CA LYS A 93 6.43 -18.19 -6.13
C LYS A 93 5.65 -18.03 -7.43
N GLU A 94 4.44 -18.59 -7.48
CA GLU A 94 3.58 -18.54 -8.65
C GLU A 94 2.18 -18.09 -8.25
N ARG A 95 1.48 -17.45 -9.20
CA ARG A 95 0.04 -17.22 -9.13
C ARG A 95 -0.69 -18.55 -9.29
N ASP A 96 -1.97 -18.56 -8.92
CA ASP A 96 -2.78 -19.76 -9.08
C ASP A 96 -3.36 -19.91 -10.49
N GLN A 97 -4.16 -20.97 -10.67
CA GLN A 97 -4.80 -21.28 -11.95
C GLN A 97 -5.76 -20.20 -12.45
N ASN A 98 -6.25 -19.31 -11.57
CA ASN A 98 -7.10 -18.18 -11.92
C ASN A 98 -6.28 -16.90 -12.16
N GLY A 99 -4.97 -16.95 -11.95
CA GLY A 99 -4.07 -15.79 -12.01
C GLY A 99 -4.06 -14.96 -10.72
N ASP A 100 -4.66 -15.44 -9.63
CA ASP A 100 -4.67 -14.71 -8.36
C ASP A 100 -3.32 -14.82 -7.64
N LEU A 101 -2.92 -13.75 -6.96
CA LEU A 101 -1.83 -13.80 -5.99
C LEU A 101 -2.21 -14.75 -4.85
N GLN A 102 -1.24 -15.52 -4.37
CA GLN A 102 -1.42 -16.40 -3.23
C GLN A 102 -0.31 -16.17 -2.21
N PRO A 103 -0.62 -16.18 -0.91
CA PRO A 103 0.41 -16.20 0.10
C PRO A 103 1.12 -17.56 0.10
N ASP A 104 2.35 -17.61 0.60
CA ASP A 104 3.06 -18.87 0.77
C ASP A 104 2.29 -19.79 1.73
N PRO A 105 1.87 -20.99 1.28
CA PRO A 105 0.96 -21.84 2.05
C PRO A 105 1.60 -22.44 3.29
N LYS A 106 2.93 -22.49 3.38
CA LYS A 106 3.64 -22.98 4.57
C LYS A 106 3.77 -21.89 5.62
N ARG A 107 4.02 -20.65 5.20
CA ARG A 107 4.28 -19.51 6.10
C ARG A 107 3.01 -18.74 6.48
N PHE A 108 1.98 -18.81 5.65
CA PHE A 108 0.66 -18.20 5.85
C PHE A 108 -0.45 -19.24 5.64
N PRO A 109 -0.46 -20.36 6.39
CA PRO A 109 -1.40 -21.45 6.20
C PRO A 109 -2.88 -21.04 6.37
N SER A 110 -3.15 -19.98 7.13
CA SER A 110 -4.51 -19.46 7.34
C SER A 110 -4.96 -18.49 6.24
N GLY A 111 -4.05 -18.05 5.37
CA GLY A 111 -4.30 -17.06 4.32
C GLY A 111 -4.32 -15.60 4.82
N ILE A 112 -4.29 -14.67 3.85
CA ILE A 112 -4.19 -13.22 4.12
C ILE A 112 -5.44 -12.67 4.81
N LYS A 113 -6.65 -13.05 4.39
CA LYS A 113 -7.90 -12.60 5.03
C LYS A 113 -7.93 -12.92 6.52
N SER A 114 -7.50 -14.13 6.92
CA SER A 114 -7.44 -14.54 8.33
C SER A 114 -6.44 -13.71 9.14
N LEU A 115 -5.34 -13.29 8.52
CA LEU A 115 -4.37 -12.40 9.14
C LEU A 115 -4.94 -10.97 9.29
N ALA A 116 -5.62 -10.46 8.25
CA ALA A 116 -6.30 -9.17 8.29
C ALA A 116 -7.36 -9.14 9.41
N ASP A 117 -8.27 -10.14 9.44
CA ASP A 117 -9.30 -10.31 10.48
C ASP A 117 -8.71 -10.28 11.89
N TYR A 118 -7.57 -10.96 12.08
CA TYR A 118 -6.90 -10.97 13.36
C TYR A 118 -6.35 -9.59 13.73
N ILE A 119 -5.70 -8.89 12.81
CA ILE A 119 -5.16 -7.54 13.04
C ILE A 119 -6.30 -6.55 13.33
N HIS A 120 -7.41 -6.64 12.60
CA HIS A 120 -8.62 -5.86 12.84
C HIS A 120 -9.25 -6.17 14.19
N SER A 121 -9.23 -7.43 14.65
CA SER A 121 -9.73 -7.80 15.99
C SER A 121 -8.94 -7.13 17.14
N LYS A 122 -7.70 -6.71 16.89
CA LYS A 122 -6.88 -5.91 17.80
C LYS A 122 -7.15 -4.41 17.68
N GLY A 123 -8.07 -4.03 16.78
CA GLY A 123 -8.39 -2.66 16.38
C GLY A 123 -7.19 -1.96 15.74
N LEU A 124 -6.36 -2.70 15.02
CA LEU A 124 -5.28 -2.20 14.16
C LEU A 124 -5.73 -2.28 12.70
N LYS A 125 -4.95 -1.70 11.79
CA LYS A 125 -5.12 -1.70 10.34
C LYS A 125 -4.09 -2.59 9.67
N PHE A 126 -4.51 -3.33 8.65
CA PHE A 126 -3.67 -4.27 7.94
C PHE A 126 -3.10 -3.67 6.66
N GLY A 127 -1.78 -3.74 6.48
CA GLY A 127 -1.11 -3.35 5.25
C GLY A 127 -0.44 -4.52 4.54
N LEU A 128 -0.41 -4.45 3.21
CA LEU A 128 0.21 -5.46 2.35
C LEU A 128 1.12 -4.80 1.33
N TYR A 129 2.16 -5.52 0.93
CA TYR A 129 3.10 -5.10 -0.10
C TYR A 129 2.75 -5.72 -1.43
N GLU A 130 2.97 -4.95 -2.49
CA GLU A 130 3.09 -5.46 -3.83
C GLU A 130 4.04 -4.60 -4.68
N ASP A 131 4.36 -5.04 -5.89
CA ASP A 131 5.20 -4.33 -6.85
C ASP A 131 4.48 -4.09 -8.17
N TYR A 132 4.53 -2.85 -8.68
CA TYR A 132 3.97 -2.49 -9.99
C TYR A 132 4.54 -3.36 -11.12
N GLY A 133 5.80 -3.79 -11.04
CA GLY A 133 6.50 -4.52 -12.08
C GLY A 133 5.95 -5.90 -12.43
N THR A 134 6.72 -6.58 -13.28
CA THR A 134 6.46 -8.00 -13.59
C THR A 134 6.82 -8.94 -12.43
N LYS A 135 7.71 -8.48 -11.55
CA LYS A 135 8.14 -9.16 -10.34
C LYS A 135 8.42 -8.16 -9.23
N THR A 136 8.25 -8.60 -7.99
CA THR A 136 8.75 -7.88 -6.83
C THR A 136 10.27 -7.76 -6.84
N CYS A 137 10.82 -6.87 -6.01
CA CYS A 137 12.26 -6.71 -5.86
C CYS A 137 12.96 -8.04 -5.46
N GLU A 138 12.31 -8.90 -4.69
CA GLU A 138 12.80 -10.23 -4.30
C GLU A 138 12.36 -11.37 -5.26
N GLY A 139 11.82 -10.99 -6.43
CA GLY A 139 11.54 -11.91 -7.54
C GLY A 139 10.26 -12.73 -7.40
N TYR A 140 9.30 -12.30 -6.58
CA TYR A 140 7.95 -12.86 -6.51
C TYR A 140 7.04 -12.24 -7.60
N PRO A 141 5.83 -12.78 -7.89
CA PRO A 141 4.95 -12.22 -8.93
C PRO A 141 4.56 -10.76 -8.64
N GLY A 142 4.71 -9.85 -9.62
CA GLY A 142 4.23 -8.45 -9.55
C GLY A 142 2.88 -8.23 -10.26
N VAL A 143 2.36 -6.99 -10.28
CA VAL A 143 0.96 -6.71 -10.72
C VAL A 143 0.78 -6.34 -12.19
N ILE A 144 1.84 -6.13 -12.99
CA ILE A 144 1.66 -5.84 -14.42
C ILE A 144 0.83 -6.95 -15.09
N GLY A 145 -0.24 -6.56 -15.78
CA GLY A 145 -1.20 -7.46 -16.41
C GLY A 145 -2.35 -7.93 -15.49
N HIS A 146 -2.25 -7.72 -14.18
CA HIS A 146 -3.21 -8.20 -13.17
C HIS A 146 -3.71 -7.12 -12.21
N MET A 147 -3.27 -5.86 -12.32
CA MET A 147 -3.59 -4.76 -11.39
C MET A 147 -5.04 -4.70 -10.90
N LYS A 148 -6.03 -4.78 -11.80
CA LYS A 148 -7.46 -4.72 -11.41
C LYS A 148 -7.89 -5.95 -10.62
N GLN A 149 -7.39 -7.13 -10.98
CA GLN A 149 -7.66 -8.39 -10.29
C GLN A 149 -7.01 -8.36 -8.90
N ASP A 150 -5.75 -7.95 -8.81
CA ASP A 150 -5.00 -7.89 -7.56
C ASP A 150 -5.60 -6.84 -6.59
N ALA A 151 -5.97 -5.66 -7.09
CA ALA A 151 -6.67 -4.65 -6.29
C ALA A 151 -8.01 -5.16 -5.74
N ALA A 152 -8.80 -5.87 -6.55
CA ALA A 152 -10.03 -6.50 -6.09
C ALA A 152 -9.76 -7.56 -5.01
N LYS A 153 -8.66 -8.32 -5.15
CA LYS A 153 -8.27 -9.34 -4.18
C LYS A 153 -7.82 -8.74 -2.85
N PHE A 154 -7.09 -7.63 -2.87
CA PHE A 154 -6.69 -6.90 -1.66
C PHE A 154 -7.91 -6.38 -0.89
N ALA A 155 -8.92 -5.87 -1.60
CA ALA A 155 -10.16 -5.44 -0.96
C ALA A 155 -10.99 -6.63 -0.44
N GLU A 156 -11.06 -7.75 -1.17
CA GLU A 156 -11.69 -8.99 -0.68
C GLU A 156 -11.03 -9.47 0.62
N TRP A 157 -9.72 -9.29 0.75
CA TRP A 157 -8.94 -9.58 1.96
C TRP A 157 -9.01 -8.49 3.04
N GLU A 158 -9.73 -7.40 2.79
CA GLU A 158 -9.85 -6.24 3.69
C GLU A 158 -8.50 -5.60 4.05
N VAL A 159 -7.64 -5.42 3.06
CA VAL A 159 -6.38 -4.66 3.21
C VAL A 159 -6.67 -3.15 3.33
N ASP A 160 -6.12 -2.51 4.38
CA ASP A 160 -6.28 -1.06 4.65
C ASP A 160 -5.17 -0.19 4.03
N TYR A 161 -4.06 -0.79 3.61
CA TYR A 161 -2.88 -0.09 3.11
C TYR A 161 -2.13 -0.95 2.10
N VAL A 162 -1.76 -0.40 0.95
CA VAL A 162 -0.88 -1.07 -0.01
C VAL A 162 0.42 -0.28 -0.17
N LYS A 163 1.56 -0.91 0.10
CA LYS A 163 2.86 -0.43 -0.38
C LYS A 163 3.04 -0.97 -1.79
N LEU A 164 3.11 -0.09 -2.79
CA LEU A 164 3.38 -0.47 -4.18
C LEU A 164 4.80 -0.05 -4.55
N ASP A 165 5.69 -1.03 -4.73
CA ASP A 165 7.07 -0.80 -5.18
C ASP A 165 7.16 -0.72 -6.72
N GLY A 166 8.36 -0.49 -7.24
CA GLY A 166 8.59 -0.23 -8.67
C GLY A 166 9.70 -1.05 -9.32
N CYS A 167 10.12 -2.18 -8.74
CA CYS A 167 11.15 -3.02 -9.36
C CYS A 167 10.61 -3.68 -10.65
N ASN A 168 11.51 -4.14 -11.54
CA ASN A 168 11.14 -4.92 -12.73
C ASN A 168 10.03 -4.29 -13.62
N ALA A 169 10.01 -2.96 -13.71
CA ALA A 169 9.11 -2.15 -14.52
C ALA A 169 9.91 -1.18 -15.41
N ASP A 170 9.32 -0.75 -16.52
CA ASP A 170 9.86 0.38 -17.30
C ASP A 170 9.49 1.68 -16.57
N PRO A 171 10.46 2.53 -16.14
CA PRO A 171 10.16 3.79 -15.46
C PRO A 171 9.21 4.71 -16.24
N LYS A 172 9.14 4.57 -17.58
CA LYS A 172 8.21 5.35 -18.41
C LYS A 172 6.74 5.00 -18.18
N THR A 173 6.44 3.86 -17.56
CA THR A 173 5.07 3.41 -17.34
C THR A 173 4.59 3.68 -15.91
N TYR A 174 5.41 4.29 -15.04
CA TYR A 174 5.02 4.64 -13.68
C TYR A 174 3.83 5.59 -13.64
N ASP A 175 3.76 6.59 -14.52
CA ASP A 175 2.63 7.52 -14.56
C ASP A 175 1.30 6.78 -14.83
N SER A 176 1.33 5.76 -15.69
CA SER A 176 0.17 4.91 -15.96
C SER A 176 -0.20 3.96 -14.82
N ALA A 177 0.70 3.69 -13.86
CA ALA A 177 0.41 2.86 -12.69
C ALA A 177 -0.60 3.54 -11.75
N PHE A 178 -0.47 4.86 -11.56
CA PHE A 178 -1.26 5.63 -10.61
C PHE A 178 -2.70 5.90 -11.06
N PHE A 179 -3.01 5.81 -12.36
CA PHE A 179 -4.36 6.01 -12.88
C PHE A 179 -5.32 4.82 -12.69
N PHE A 180 -4.79 3.62 -12.42
CA PHE A 180 -5.62 2.41 -12.27
C PHE A 180 -6.11 2.16 -10.84
N VAL A 181 -5.62 2.91 -9.84
CA VAL A 181 -6.29 3.02 -8.54
C VAL A 181 -7.36 4.09 -8.72
N PRO A 182 -8.66 3.73 -8.84
CA PRO A 182 -9.66 4.71 -9.20
C PRO A 182 -9.68 5.84 -8.18
N LEU A 183 -9.52 7.08 -8.66
CA LEU A 183 -9.75 8.32 -7.90
C LEU A 183 -11.21 8.46 -7.43
N SER A 184 -12.09 7.51 -7.78
CA SER A 184 -13.49 7.48 -7.38
C SER A 184 -13.68 6.64 -6.12
N ASN A 185 -13.82 7.35 -5.00
CA ASN A 185 -14.62 7.04 -3.80
C ASN A 185 -15.12 5.59 -3.70
N ASN A 186 -14.33 4.72 -3.05
CA ASN A 186 -14.74 3.52 -2.28
C ASN A 186 -13.64 2.46 -2.13
N TRP A 187 -12.38 2.75 -2.48
CA TRP A 187 -11.30 1.77 -2.32
C TRP A 187 -10.43 1.95 -1.08
N PHE A 188 -10.76 2.91 -0.20
CA PHE A 188 -10.15 3.17 1.09
C PHE A 188 -11.05 4.05 1.96
#